data_AF-A0A7W3XZN2-F1
#
_entry.id   AF-A0A7W3XZN2-F1
#
_cell.length_a   1.000
_cell.length_b   1.000
_cell.length_c   1.000
_cell.angle_alpha   90.00
_cell.angle_beta   90.00
_cell.angle_gamma   90.00
#
_symmetry.space_group_name_H-M   'P 1'
#
loop_
_entity.id
_entity.type
_entity.pdbx_description
1 polymer ?
#
loop_
_entity_poly.entity_id
_entity_poly.type
_entity_poly.pdbx_seq_one_letter_code
_entity_poly.pdbx_strand_id
1 'polypeptide(L)'
;PGPDGLPRCPWSLSAEDYRAYHDTEWGRPVRGDRELFERLTLEAFQSGLSWLTILRRREGFRAAFGHFRIATVAAFGPQDVTRLLADPGIIRNRAKIEATLHNARVLTEWPEGRLTDLIWSRAPGPRP
;
A
#
# COMPACT_ATOMS: atom_id res chain seq x y z
N PRO A 1 -20.79 13.44 12.44
CA PRO A 1 -19.60 14.07 13.06
C PRO A 1 -18.79 12.99 13.78
N GLY A 2 -17.50 13.20 14.00
CA GLY A 2 -16.68 12.32 14.85
C GLY A 2 -16.93 12.54 16.34
N PRO A 3 -16.28 11.77 17.23
CA PRO A 3 -16.40 11.92 18.69
C PRO A 3 -16.01 13.32 19.22
N ASP A 4 -15.20 14.05 18.46
CA ASP A 4 -14.77 15.43 18.71
C ASP A 4 -15.72 16.49 18.12
N GLY A 5 -16.85 16.07 17.55
CA GLY A 5 -17.83 16.95 16.91
C GLY A 5 -17.47 17.40 15.48
N LEU A 6 -16.27 17.09 14.96
CA LEU A 6 -15.83 17.55 13.65
C LEU A 6 -16.43 16.74 12.49
N PRO A 7 -16.74 17.37 11.34
CA PRO A 7 -17.21 16.64 10.15
C PRO A 7 -16.09 15.78 9.56
N ARG A 8 -16.44 14.57 9.11
CA ARG A 8 -15.53 13.62 8.43
C ARG A 8 -16.29 12.87 7.35
N CYS A 9 -15.55 12.24 6.42
CA CYS A 9 -16.17 11.34 5.45
C CYS A 9 -16.87 10.17 6.18
N PRO A 10 -18.10 9.77 5.79
CA PRO A 10 -18.89 8.76 6.51
C PRO A 10 -18.18 7.41 6.68
N TRP A 11 -17.39 6.98 5.69
CA TRP A 11 -16.67 5.71 5.73
C TRP A 11 -15.65 5.64 6.87
N SER A 12 -15.10 6.79 7.30
CA SER A 12 -14.09 6.85 8.35
C SER A 12 -14.63 6.55 9.75
N LEU A 13 -15.95 6.69 9.96
CA LEU A 13 -16.55 6.68 11.30
C LEU A 13 -16.81 5.27 11.87
N SER A 14 -16.67 4.23 11.04
CA SER A 14 -17.04 2.85 11.39
C SER A 14 -16.03 2.14 12.31
N ALA A 15 -14.79 2.63 12.41
CA ALA A 15 -13.74 2.06 13.27
C ALA A 15 -12.70 3.13 13.66
N GLU A 16 -12.06 2.97 14.80
CA GLU A 16 -10.99 3.87 15.25
C GLU A 16 -9.79 3.89 14.29
N ASP A 17 -9.35 2.72 13.83
CA ASP A 17 -8.27 2.58 12.83
C ASP A 17 -8.54 3.43 11.58
N TYR A 18 -9.79 3.42 11.11
CA TYR A 18 -10.22 4.20 9.95
C TYR A 18 -10.24 5.71 10.21
N ARG A 19 -10.66 6.14 11.40
CA ARG A 19 -10.61 7.57 11.76
C ARG A 19 -9.17 8.06 11.81
N ALA A 20 -8.28 7.32 12.49
CA ALA A 20 -6.87 7.67 12.59
C ALA A 20 -6.23 7.74 11.19
N TYR A 21 -6.47 6.73 10.35
CA TYR A 21 -6.02 6.70 8.96
C TYR A 21 -6.58 7.86 8.13
N HIS A 22 -7.88 8.15 8.25
CA HIS A 22 -8.52 9.27 7.56
C HIS A 22 -7.88 10.61 7.92
N ASP A 23 -7.70 10.87 9.21
CA ASP A 23 -7.27 12.18 9.71
C ASP A 23 -5.80 12.47 9.41
N THR A 24 -4.97 11.41 9.44
CA THR A 24 -3.50 11.55 9.39
C THR A 24 -2.86 11.12 8.07
N GLU A 25 -3.51 10.26 7.28
CA GLU A 25 -2.90 9.66 6.10
C GLU A 25 -3.71 9.82 4.81
N TRP A 26 -5.03 9.62 4.86
CA TRP A 26 -5.86 9.61 3.66
C TRP A 26 -5.96 11.01 3.04
N GLY A 27 -5.73 11.10 1.73
CA GLY A 27 -5.73 12.35 1.00
C GLY A 27 -4.51 13.25 1.26
N ARG A 28 -3.56 12.83 2.11
CA ARG A 28 -2.28 13.54 2.29
C ARG A 28 -1.33 13.20 1.12
N PRO A 29 -0.57 14.18 0.60
CA PRO A 29 0.41 13.92 -0.45
C PRO A 29 1.45 12.87 -0.02
N VAL A 30 1.66 11.86 -0.85
CA VAL A 30 2.74 10.88 -0.70
C VAL A 30 3.68 11.01 -1.90
N ARG A 31 4.97 11.12 -1.63
CA ARG A 31 6.04 11.24 -2.62
C ARG A 31 7.11 10.21 -2.25
N GLY A 32 7.85 9.73 -3.25
CA GLY A 32 8.85 8.70 -3.10
C GLY A 32 8.38 7.37 -3.67
N ASP A 33 9.26 6.73 -4.44
CA ASP A 33 8.91 5.53 -5.20
C ASP A 33 8.59 4.35 -4.28
N ARG A 34 9.30 4.25 -3.16
CA ARG A 34 9.05 3.23 -2.14
C ARG A 34 7.69 3.42 -1.48
N GLU A 35 7.39 4.64 -1.06
CA GLU A 35 6.16 5.00 -0.37
C GLU A 35 4.95 4.78 -1.27
N LEU A 36 5.06 5.14 -2.55
CA LEU A 36 4.02 4.90 -3.55
C LEU A 36 3.92 3.42 -3.92
N PHE A 37 5.03 2.70 -4.01
CA PHE A 37 5.01 1.25 -4.22
C PHE A 37 4.28 0.52 -3.08
N GLU A 38 4.55 0.87 -1.81
CA GLU A 38 3.78 0.34 -0.67
C GLU A 38 2.28 0.59 -0.85
N ARG A 39 1.87 1.83 -1.15
CA ARG A 39 0.44 2.19 -1.30
C ARG A 39 -0.22 1.40 -2.43
N LEU A 40 0.39 1.38 -3.61
CA LEU A 40 -0.13 0.67 -4.78
C LEU A 40 -0.27 -0.84 -4.50
N THR A 41 0.71 -1.45 -3.84
CA THR A 41 0.62 -2.85 -3.47
C THR A 41 -0.52 -3.10 -2.48
N LEU A 42 -0.66 -2.29 -1.44
CA LEU A 42 -1.74 -2.44 -0.45
C LEU A 42 -3.13 -2.30 -1.10
N GLU A 43 -3.30 -1.36 -2.03
CA GLU A 43 -4.54 -1.20 -2.81
C GLU A 43 -4.80 -2.42 -3.72
N ALA A 44 -3.78 -2.98 -4.36
CA ALA A 44 -3.92 -4.22 -5.13
C ALA A 44 -4.37 -5.40 -4.24
N PHE A 45 -3.85 -5.48 -3.01
CA PHE A 45 -4.27 -6.50 -2.05
C PHE A 45 -5.71 -6.31 -1.54
N GLN A 46 -6.26 -5.10 -1.58
CA GLN A 46 -7.62 -4.80 -1.15
C GLN A 46 -8.70 -5.45 -2.02
N SER A 47 -8.44 -5.75 -3.30
CA SER A 47 -9.43 -6.35 -4.21
C SER A 47 -10.18 -7.55 -3.57
N GLY A 48 -11.50 -7.42 -3.41
CA GLY A 48 -12.37 -8.43 -2.79
C GLY A 48 -12.42 -8.42 -1.24
N LEU A 49 -11.82 -7.42 -0.59
CA LEU A 49 -11.78 -7.26 0.87
C LEU A 49 -12.15 -5.82 1.27
N SER A 50 -12.37 -5.58 2.57
CA SER A 50 -12.46 -4.21 3.08
C SER A 50 -11.07 -3.58 3.22
N TRP A 51 -10.95 -2.26 3.05
CA TRP A 51 -9.69 -1.55 3.31
C TRP A 51 -9.23 -1.73 4.77
N LEU A 52 -10.15 -1.82 5.72
CA LEU A 52 -9.86 -2.06 7.14
C LEU A 52 -9.09 -3.36 7.35
N THR A 53 -9.39 -4.39 6.56
CA THR A 53 -8.66 -5.66 6.58
C THR A 53 -7.20 -5.46 6.20
N ILE A 54 -6.93 -4.62 5.19
CA ILE A 54 -5.56 -4.30 4.76
C ILE A 54 -4.86 -3.43 5.80
N LEU A 55 -5.54 -2.38 6.29
CA LEU A 55 -4.99 -1.45 7.28
C LEU A 55 -4.52 -2.18 8.55
N ARG A 56 -5.34 -3.08 9.10
CA ARG A 56 -5.00 -3.87 10.29
C ARG A 56 -3.84 -4.85 10.08
N ARG A 57 -3.53 -5.19 8.83
CA ARG A 57 -2.43 -6.10 8.45
C ARG A 57 -1.20 -5.37 7.93
N ARG A 58 -1.22 -4.03 7.88
CA ARG A 58 -0.19 -3.23 7.21
C ARG A 58 1.21 -3.47 7.75
N GLU A 59 1.38 -3.60 9.06
CA GLU A 59 2.68 -3.94 9.65
C GLU A 59 3.15 -5.34 9.27
N GLY A 60 2.21 -6.30 9.18
CA GLY A 60 2.50 -7.64 8.64
C GLY A 60 2.98 -7.57 7.19
N PHE A 61 2.31 -6.78 6.34
CA PHE A 61 2.76 -6.54 4.97
C PHE A 61 4.15 -5.90 4.90
N ARG A 62 4.41 -4.87 5.71
CA ARG A 62 5.73 -4.23 5.79
C ARG A 62 6.80 -5.24 6.17
N ALA A 63 6.61 -6.03 7.21
CA ALA A 63 7.58 -7.05 7.60
C ALA A 63 7.79 -8.10 6.48
N ALA A 64 6.70 -8.63 5.94
CA ALA A 64 6.71 -9.70 4.93
C ALA A 64 7.44 -9.29 3.63
N PHE A 65 7.26 -8.03 3.21
CA PHE A 65 7.83 -7.45 1.98
C PHE A 65 9.05 -6.54 2.23
N GLY A 66 9.81 -6.74 3.32
CA GLY A 66 11.07 -6.00 3.54
C GLY A 66 10.90 -4.48 3.59
N HIS A 67 9.84 -4.03 4.24
CA HIS A 67 9.33 -2.67 4.30
C HIS A 67 9.20 -2.00 2.92
N PHE A 68 8.81 -2.79 1.91
CA PHE A 68 8.61 -2.36 0.52
C PHE A 68 9.85 -1.73 -0.12
N ARG A 69 11.06 -2.04 0.36
CA ARG A 69 12.28 -1.69 -0.37
C ARG A 69 12.26 -2.40 -1.72
N ILE A 70 12.12 -1.65 -2.81
CA ILE A 70 11.88 -2.18 -4.17
C ILE A 70 12.94 -3.23 -4.54
N ALA A 71 14.23 -2.93 -4.37
CA ALA A 71 15.31 -3.87 -4.65
C ALA A 71 15.23 -5.16 -3.81
N THR A 72 14.80 -5.06 -2.55
CA THR A 72 14.62 -6.22 -1.66
C THR A 72 13.49 -7.12 -2.16
N VAL A 73 12.33 -6.53 -2.49
CA VAL A 73 11.17 -7.28 -2.99
C VAL A 73 11.44 -7.87 -4.38
N ALA A 74 12.16 -7.16 -5.24
CA ALA A 74 12.52 -7.63 -6.58
C ALA A 74 13.41 -8.88 -6.54
N ALA A 75 14.28 -8.98 -5.53
CA ALA A 75 15.17 -10.11 -5.31
C ALA A 75 14.47 -11.37 -4.76
N PHE A 76 13.21 -11.27 -4.34
CA PHE A 76 12.47 -12.43 -3.84
C PHE A 76 12.30 -13.51 -4.91
N GLY A 77 12.53 -14.76 -4.50
CA GLY A 77 12.48 -15.95 -5.35
C GLY A 77 11.29 -16.87 -5.06
N PRO A 78 11.25 -18.07 -5.67
CA PRO A 78 10.19 -19.06 -5.44
C PRO A 78 10.02 -19.46 -3.97
N GLN A 79 11.10 -19.51 -3.20
CA GLN A 79 11.09 -19.81 -1.77
C GLN A 79 10.39 -18.70 -0.98
N ASP A 80 10.58 -17.44 -1.35
CA ASP A 80 9.88 -16.32 -0.73
C ASP A 80 8.39 -16.34 -1.03
N VAL A 81 7.98 -16.71 -2.25
CA VAL A 81 6.56 -16.90 -2.56
C VAL A 81 5.93 -17.94 -1.64
N THR A 82 6.61 -19.08 -1.43
CA THR A 82 6.16 -20.13 -0.51
C THR A 82 6.10 -19.62 0.94
N ARG A 83 7.12 -18.89 1.40
CA ARG A 83 7.14 -18.26 2.73
C ARG A 83 5.97 -17.27 2.91
N LEU A 84 5.75 -16.40 1.94
CA LEU A 84 4.68 -15.39 1.96
C LEU A 84 3.28 -16.03 1.94
N LEU A 85 3.10 -17.14 1.22
CA LEU A 85 1.86 -17.91 1.23
C LEU A 85 1.58 -18.60 2.57
N ALA A 86 2.60 -18.82 3.39
CA ALA A 86 2.44 -19.35 4.75
C ALA A 86 2.26 -18.26 5.81
N ASP A 87 2.57 -17.00 5.51
CA ASP A 87 2.59 -15.90 6.47
C ASP A 87 1.16 -15.46 6.87
N PRO A 88 0.74 -15.63 8.15
CA PRO A 88 -0.58 -15.24 8.62
C PRO A 88 -0.73 -13.72 8.79
N GLY A 89 0.36 -12.96 8.73
CA GLY A 89 0.38 -11.50 8.83
C GLY A 89 -0.19 -10.82 7.59
N ILE A 90 -0.23 -11.49 6.44
CA ILE A 90 -0.70 -10.92 5.17
C ILE A 90 -1.91 -11.67 4.59
N ILE A 91 -2.42 -11.15 3.47
CA ILE A 91 -3.42 -11.86 2.66
C ILE A 91 -2.70 -12.88 1.77
N ARG A 92 -2.89 -14.16 2.08
CA ARG A 92 -2.22 -15.30 1.42
C ARG A 92 -2.85 -15.62 0.06
N ASN A 93 -2.62 -14.73 -0.91
CA ASN A 93 -3.09 -14.89 -2.28
C ASN A 93 -1.89 -14.90 -3.25
N ARG A 94 -1.69 -16.02 -3.94
CA ARG A 94 -0.54 -16.23 -4.82
C ARG A 94 -0.44 -15.19 -5.93
N ALA A 95 -1.55 -14.92 -6.63
CA ALA A 95 -1.55 -13.97 -7.75
C ALA A 95 -1.15 -12.55 -7.30
N LYS A 96 -1.67 -12.08 -6.15
CA LYS A 96 -1.33 -10.76 -5.61
C LYS A 96 0.13 -10.66 -5.12
N ILE A 97 0.65 -11.75 -4.54
CA ILE A 97 2.08 -11.86 -4.18
C ILE A 97 2.94 -11.79 -5.44
N GLU A 98 2.68 -12.64 -6.43
CA GLU A 98 3.47 -12.70 -7.66
C GLU A 98 3.40 -11.36 -8.44
N ALA A 99 2.24 -10.70 -8.47
CA ALA A 99 2.10 -9.35 -9.03
C ALA A 99 2.98 -8.31 -8.30
N THR A 100 3.06 -8.37 -6.97
CA THR A 100 3.92 -7.47 -6.17
C THR A 100 5.39 -7.65 -6.51
N LEU A 101 5.85 -8.91 -6.62
CA LEU A 101 7.22 -9.26 -6.98
C LEU A 101 7.55 -8.82 -8.42
N HIS A 102 6.62 -9.06 -9.36
CA HIS A 102 6.76 -8.59 -10.74
C HIS A 102 6.87 -7.07 -10.81
N ASN A 103 5.98 -6.34 -10.15
CA ASN A 103 6.00 -4.87 -10.12
C ASN A 103 7.32 -4.35 -9.53
N ALA A 104 7.83 -4.96 -8.46
CA ALA A 104 9.13 -4.58 -7.90
C ALA A 104 10.27 -4.77 -8.90
N ARG A 105 10.30 -5.88 -9.65
CA ARG A 105 11.32 -6.13 -10.68
C ARG A 105 11.25 -5.11 -11.81
N VAL A 106 10.05 -4.77 -12.30
CA VAL A 106 9.88 -3.70 -13.29
C VAL A 106 10.42 -2.36 -12.76
N LEU A 107 10.13 -2.03 -11.50
CA LEU A 107 10.60 -0.79 -10.90
C LEU A 107 12.13 -0.74 -10.69
N THR A 108 12.83 -1.89 -10.59
CA THR A 108 14.30 -1.88 -10.55
C THR A 108 14.96 -1.45 -11.86
N GLU A 109 14.22 -1.50 -12.98
CA GLU A 109 14.70 -1.05 -14.29
C GLU A 109 14.44 0.46 -14.51
N TRP A 110 13.71 1.11 -13.59
CA TRP A 110 13.35 2.52 -13.71
C TRP A 110 14.38 3.40 -13.00
N PRO A 111 14.64 4.62 -13.51
CA PRO A 111 15.37 5.63 -12.76
C PRO A 111 14.68 5.96 -11.43
N GLU A 112 15.47 6.25 -10.40
CA GLU A 112 14.94 6.69 -9.10
C GLU A 112 14.06 7.94 -9.26
N GLY A 113 12.89 7.95 -8.59
CA GLY A 113 11.90 9.03 -8.63
C GLY A 113 10.91 8.91 -9.79
N ARG A 114 11.15 8.02 -10.75
CA ARG A 114 10.32 7.89 -11.95
C ARG A 114 8.89 7.48 -11.63
N LEU A 115 8.67 6.63 -10.63
CA LEU A 115 7.32 6.22 -10.25
C LEU A 115 6.54 7.40 -9.66
N THR A 116 7.18 8.16 -8.76
CA THR A 116 6.63 9.38 -8.19
C THR A 116 6.23 10.37 -9.28
N ASP A 117 7.14 10.66 -10.20
CA ASP A 117 6.89 11.60 -11.29
C ASP A 117 5.73 11.15 -12.18
N LEU A 118 5.70 9.86 -12.53
CA LEU A 118 4.63 9.30 -13.34
C LEU A 118 3.26 9.47 -12.66
N ILE A 119 3.14 9.06 -11.40
CA ILE A 119 1.87 9.13 -10.66
C ILE A 119 1.42 10.60 -10.54
N TRP A 120 2.33 11.49 -10.15
CA TRP A 120 1.99 12.90 -9.95
C TRP A 120 1.78 13.67 -11.24
N SER A 121 2.32 13.23 -12.37
CA SER A 121 1.97 13.78 -13.69
C SER A 121 0.50 13.59 -14.07
N ARG A 122 -0.20 12.68 -13.38
CA ARG A 122 -1.63 12.42 -13.54
C ARG A 122 -2.49 13.07 -12.46
N ALA A 123 -1.88 13.74 -11.48
CA ALA A 123 -2.64 14.45 -10.46
C ALA A 123 -3.41 15.61 -11.09
N PRO A 124 -4.67 15.86 -10.68
CA PRO A 124 -5.40 17.03 -11.13
C PRO A 124 -4.66 18.30 -10.70
N GLY A 125 -4.76 19.35 -11.51
CA GLY A 125 -4.23 20.67 -11.14
C GLY A 125 -4.83 21.17 -9.82
N PRO A 126 -4.20 22.17 -9.19
CA PRO A 126 -4.73 22.78 -7.96
C PRO A 126 -6.18 23.22 -8.20
N ARG A 127 -7.07 22.86 -7.26
CA ARG A 127 -8.43 23.38 -7.26
C ARG A 127 -8.37 24.87 -6.85
N PRO A 128 -9.15 25.74 -7.52
CA PRO A 128 -9.24 27.16 -7.17
C PRO A 128 -9.77 27.37 -5.74
#